data_AF-A0A816U3S9-F1
#
_entry.id   AF-A0A816U3S9-F1
#
_cell.length_a   1.000
_cell.length_b   1.000
_cell.length_c   1.000
_cell.angle_alpha   90.00
_cell.angle_beta   90.00
_cell.angle_gamma   90.00
#
_symmetry.space_group_name_H-M   'P 1'
#
loop_
_entity.id
_entity.type
_entity.pdbx_description
1 polymer ?
#
loop_
_entity_poly.entity_id
_entity_poly.type
_entity_poly.pdbx_seq_one_letter_code
_entity_poly.pdbx_strand_id
1 'polypeptide(L)'
;MSNSSTILYLFSEEKKNIPYMSIVMNRDCVRLLKLFNSLKSSRLNNIYSNGLATNIIKKKMRAKLEGDQRNDLLKPLETNGWKLVDDRDAISKTFLFKNFNQAFGFMTRVALLAEKLDHHPEWFNVYNKVQVTLSTHDLNGLSTHDVQMAQFMDKCVSETTDSK
;
A
#
# COMPACT_ATOMS: atom_id res chain seq x y z
N MET A 1 -34.09 5.66 6.07
CA MET A 1 -33.29 5.03 7.15
C MET A 1 -31.83 5.29 6.83
N SER A 2 -31.15 6.07 7.68
CA SER A 2 -29.78 6.54 7.48
C SER A 2 -28.79 5.37 7.61
N ASN A 3 -28.06 5.05 6.54
CA ASN A 3 -26.93 4.13 6.59
C ASN A 3 -25.73 4.87 7.20
N SER A 4 -25.65 4.86 8.53
CA SER A 4 -24.48 5.34 9.26
C SER A 4 -23.34 4.34 9.08
N SER A 5 -22.49 4.56 8.08
CA SER A 5 -21.20 3.86 7.97
C SER A 5 -20.29 4.32 9.11
N THR A 6 -20.26 3.55 10.20
CA THR A 6 -19.32 3.80 11.30
C THR A 6 -17.90 3.56 10.80
N ILE A 7 -17.15 4.64 10.56
CA ILE A 7 -15.71 4.62 10.32
C ILE A 7 -15.05 4.25 11.65
N LEU A 8 -14.50 3.04 11.75
CA LEU A 8 -13.65 2.65 12.88
C LEU A 8 -12.21 3.01 12.55
N TYR A 9 -11.72 4.09 13.14
CA TYR A 9 -10.30 4.39 13.20
C TYR A 9 -9.66 3.42 14.21
N LEU A 10 -8.81 2.51 13.73
CA LEU A 10 -7.94 1.73 14.61
C LEU A 10 -6.75 2.61 15.01
N PHE A 11 -6.91 3.38 16.09
CA PHE A 11 -5.77 3.94 16.81
C PHE A 11 -5.18 2.85 17.71
N SER A 12 -4.00 2.36 17.36
CA SER A 12 -3.19 1.53 18.25
C SER A 12 -2.28 2.44 19.05
N GLU A 13 -2.69 2.83 20.26
CA GLU A 13 -1.80 3.50 21.22
C GLU A 13 -0.78 2.48 21.76
N GLU A 14 0.35 2.34 21.07
CA GLU A 14 1.63 2.02 21.71
C GLU A 14 2.80 2.21 20.72
N LYS A 15 3.85 2.87 21.21
CA LYS A 15 5.19 3.13 20.61
C LYS A 15 5.33 4.33 19.66
N LYS A 16 5.68 5.46 20.29
CA LYS A 16 6.23 6.70 19.71
C LYS A 16 7.18 6.45 18.52
N ASN A 17 6.97 7.21 17.44
CA ASN A 17 7.81 7.40 16.23
C ASN A 17 7.74 6.40 15.06
N ILE A 18 6.56 5.86 14.73
CA ILE A 18 6.31 5.26 13.40
C ILE A 18 5.04 5.93 12.84
N PRO A 19 5.01 6.46 11.60
CA PRO A 19 3.80 7.08 11.05
C PRO A 19 2.71 6.01 10.90
N TYR A 20 1.64 6.17 11.67
CA TYR A 20 0.61 5.14 11.82
C TYR A 20 -0.29 5.03 10.59
N MET A 21 -0.38 3.78 10.15
CA MET A 21 -1.27 3.17 9.18
C MET A 21 -2.76 3.53 9.41
N SER A 22 -3.34 4.39 8.56
CA SER A 22 -4.80 4.55 8.46
C SER A 22 -5.39 3.43 7.60
N ILE A 23 -5.45 2.22 8.14
CA ILE A 23 -6.25 1.17 7.53
C ILE A 23 -7.72 1.44 7.90
N VAL A 24 -8.51 1.95 6.96
CA VAL A 24 -9.98 1.92 7.08
C VAL A 24 -10.43 0.51 6.70
N MET A 25 -10.36 -0.40 7.67
CA MET A 25 -10.86 -1.76 7.56
C MET A 25 -12.28 -1.85 8.13
N ASN A 26 -13.19 -2.46 7.37
CA ASN A 26 -14.49 -2.86 7.92
C ASN A 26 -14.28 -3.85 9.09
N ARG A 27 -15.24 -3.95 10.02
CA ARG A 27 -15.22 -4.82 11.22
C ARG A 27 -14.74 -6.24 10.94
N ASP A 28 -15.04 -6.79 9.76
CA ASP A 28 -14.65 -8.15 9.37
C ASP A 28 -13.14 -8.32 9.17
N CYS A 29 -12.42 -7.28 8.72
CA CYS A 29 -10.98 -7.36 8.47
C CYS A 29 -10.15 -7.24 9.77
N VAL A 30 -10.65 -6.53 10.78
CA VAL A 30 -9.97 -6.37 12.09
C VAL A 30 -9.85 -7.72 12.82
N ARG A 31 -10.83 -8.61 12.65
CA ARG A 31 -10.86 -9.93 13.30
C ARG A 31 -9.82 -10.89 12.71
N LEU A 32 -9.51 -10.76 11.41
CA LEU A 32 -8.52 -11.59 10.71
C LEU A 32 -7.08 -11.14 10.95
N LEU A 33 -6.83 -9.83 11.11
CA LEU A 33 -5.50 -9.31 11.40
C LEU A 33 -4.99 -9.76 12.79
N LYS A 34 -5.89 -9.90 13.78
CA LYS A 34 -5.56 -10.40 15.12
C LYS A 34 -5.09 -11.86 15.12
N LEU A 35 -5.56 -12.67 14.18
CA LEU A 35 -5.11 -14.06 14.01
C LEU A 35 -3.70 -14.13 13.41
N PHE A 36 -3.35 -13.18 12.53
CA PHE A 36 -2.04 -13.14 11.86
C PHE A 36 -0.91 -12.70 12.81
N ASN A 37 -1.18 -11.74 13.71
CA ASN A 37 -0.21 -11.29 14.72
C ASN A 37 0.10 -12.34 15.79
N SER A 38 -0.79 -13.33 15.99
CA SER A 38 -0.53 -14.46 16.89
C SER A 38 0.58 -15.40 16.40
N LEU A 39 1.02 -15.30 15.14
CA LEU A 39 1.95 -16.25 14.52
C LEU A 39 3.38 -15.69 14.25
N LYS A 40 3.64 -14.41 14.51
CA LYS A 40 4.95 -13.76 14.19
C LYS A 40 5.88 -13.55 15.39
N SER A 41 5.57 -14.12 16.57
CA SER A 41 6.37 -13.89 17.80
C SER A 41 7.61 -14.77 17.95
N SER A 42 8.11 -15.41 16.89
CA SER A 42 9.39 -16.10 16.97
C SER A 42 10.14 -16.03 15.64
N ARG A 43 11.41 -15.63 15.74
CA ARG A 43 12.45 -15.59 14.68
C ARG A 43 12.43 -14.35 13.77
N LEU A 44 13.26 -13.37 14.10
CA LEU A 44 14.62 -13.23 13.52
C LEU A 44 15.23 -11.89 13.96
N ASN A 45 16.28 -11.98 14.78
CA ASN A 45 17.28 -10.93 14.90
C ASN A 45 18.54 -11.37 14.16
N ASN A 46 19.19 -10.38 13.55
CA ASN A 46 20.61 -10.32 13.18
C ASN A 46 21.00 -10.80 11.76
N ILE A 47 21.49 -9.85 10.95
CA ILE A 47 22.90 -9.71 10.53
C ILE A 47 22.98 -8.44 9.65
N TYR A 48 23.64 -7.40 10.15
CA TYR A 48 23.96 -6.18 9.39
C TYR A 48 25.43 -6.20 8.96
N SER A 49 25.66 -6.27 7.66
CA SER A 49 26.93 -5.87 7.05
C SER A 49 26.66 -5.37 5.62
N ASN A 50 27.20 -4.18 5.32
CA ASN A 50 27.20 -3.38 4.07
C ASN A 50 26.31 -2.13 4.10
N GLY A 51 26.76 -1.05 4.78
CA GLY A 51 25.95 0.12 5.14
C GLY A 51 26.15 1.44 4.37
N LEU A 52 26.99 1.52 3.34
CA LEU A 52 27.21 2.80 2.62
C LEU A 52 26.54 2.86 1.25
N ALA A 53 26.82 1.90 0.36
CA ALA A 53 26.17 1.83 -0.95
C ALA A 53 24.64 1.61 -0.83
N THR A 54 24.22 0.77 0.13
CA THR A 54 22.81 0.46 0.40
C THR A 54 22.04 1.69 0.85
N ASN A 55 22.61 2.52 1.73
CA ASN A 55 21.96 3.74 2.22
C ASN A 55 21.87 4.82 1.15
N ILE A 56 22.89 4.99 0.31
CA ILE A 56 22.85 5.94 -0.82
C ILE A 56 21.80 5.51 -1.85
N ILE A 57 21.75 4.22 -2.19
CA ILE A 57 20.75 3.67 -3.12
C ILE A 57 19.34 3.78 -2.53
N LYS A 58 19.15 3.42 -1.25
CA LYS A 58 17.86 3.52 -0.55
C LYS A 58 17.38 4.98 -0.46
N LYS A 59 18.29 5.92 -0.21
CA LYS A 59 18.02 7.37 -0.22
C LYS A 59 17.65 7.87 -1.63
N LYS A 60 18.33 7.40 -2.67
CA LYS A 60 18.04 7.76 -4.07
C LYS A 60 16.68 7.22 -4.53
N MET A 61 16.29 6.02 -4.07
CA MET A 61 14.97 5.44 -4.36
C MET A 61 13.83 6.19 -3.65
N ARG A 62 14.07 6.68 -2.44
CA ARG A 62 13.10 7.51 -1.69
C ARG A 62 13.16 8.99 -2.08
N ALA A 63 13.67 9.35 -3.26
CA ALA A 63 13.61 10.73 -3.74
C ALA A 63 12.24 11.02 -4.35
N LYS A 64 11.79 12.26 -4.20
CA LYS A 64 10.56 12.75 -4.83
C LYS A 64 10.71 12.71 -6.35
N LEU A 65 9.66 12.30 -7.05
CA LEU A 65 9.64 12.26 -8.52
C LEU A 65 9.35 13.65 -9.08
N GLU A 66 10.25 14.13 -9.93
CA GLU A 66 10.18 15.44 -10.59
C GLU A 66 10.52 15.34 -12.08
N GLY A 67 10.13 16.36 -12.84
CA GLY A 67 10.49 16.54 -14.25
C GLY A 67 10.13 15.35 -15.15
N ASP A 68 11.01 15.07 -16.11
CA ASP A 68 10.81 14.01 -17.12
C ASP A 68 10.71 12.63 -16.49
N GLN A 69 11.49 12.36 -15.45
CA GLN A 69 11.48 11.08 -14.73
C GLN A 69 10.08 10.76 -14.16
N ARG A 70 9.39 11.78 -13.64
CA ARG A 70 8.03 11.62 -13.13
C ARG A 70 7.08 11.20 -14.27
N ASN A 71 7.12 11.92 -15.39
CA ASN A 71 6.24 11.65 -16.52
C ASN A 71 6.48 10.26 -17.11
N ASP A 72 7.75 9.84 -17.23
CA ASP A 72 8.12 8.53 -17.77
C ASP A 72 7.64 7.37 -16.90
N LEU A 73 7.67 7.54 -15.56
CA LEU A 73 7.21 6.53 -14.62
C LEU A 73 5.69 6.51 -14.44
N LEU A 74 5.02 7.65 -14.58
CA LEU A 74 3.57 7.76 -14.38
C LEU A 74 2.76 7.39 -15.63
N LYS A 75 3.25 7.69 -16.85
CA LYS A 75 2.55 7.36 -18.10
C LYS A 75 2.09 5.89 -18.18
N PRO A 76 2.93 4.89 -17.89
CA PRO A 76 2.50 3.49 -17.90
C PRO A 76 1.40 3.20 -16.88
N LEU A 77 1.45 3.83 -15.71
CA LEU A 77 0.44 3.68 -14.66
C LEU A 77 -0.90 4.29 -15.08
N GLU A 78 -0.87 5.45 -15.73
CA GLU A 78 -2.07 6.10 -16.28
C GLU A 78 -2.77 5.22 -17.31
N THR A 79 -2.01 4.59 -18.22
CA THR A 79 -2.57 3.58 -19.15
C THR A 79 -3.17 2.37 -18.44
N ASN A 80 -2.66 2.03 -17.25
CA ASN A 80 -3.23 0.98 -16.40
C ASN A 80 -4.39 1.48 -15.51
N GLY A 81 -4.86 2.72 -15.69
CA GLY A 81 -6.02 3.26 -14.97
C GLY A 81 -5.71 3.88 -13.61
N TRP A 82 -4.44 4.12 -13.28
CA TRP A 82 -4.07 5.01 -12.18
C TRP A 82 -4.35 6.46 -12.57
N LYS A 83 -4.74 7.28 -11.60
CA LYS A 83 -5.03 8.71 -11.81
C LYS A 83 -4.35 9.54 -10.76
N LEU A 84 -3.88 10.72 -11.13
CA LEU A 84 -3.45 11.72 -10.16
C LEU A 84 -4.66 12.16 -9.31
N VAL A 85 -4.41 12.42 -8.03
CA VAL A 85 -5.41 12.96 -7.11
C VAL A 85 -5.40 14.47 -7.20
N ASP A 86 -6.58 15.09 -7.27
CA ASP A 86 -6.69 16.55 -7.25
C ASP A 86 -6.18 17.09 -5.90
N ASP A 87 -5.49 18.24 -5.91
CA ASP A 87 -4.98 18.94 -4.73
C ASP A 87 -3.95 18.18 -3.86
N ARG A 88 -3.51 16.98 -4.26
CA ARG A 88 -2.51 16.19 -3.55
C ARG A 88 -1.56 15.50 -4.52
N ASP A 89 -0.26 15.56 -4.22
CA ASP A 89 0.76 14.81 -4.96
C ASP A 89 0.70 13.30 -4.62
N ALA A 90 -0.29 12.63 -5.21
CA ALA A 90 -0.64 11.24 -5.00
C ALA A 90 -1.25 10.63 -6.26
N ILE A 91 -1.19 9.32 -6.37
CA ILE A 91 -1.92 8.55 -7.39
C ILE A 91 -2.98 7.69 -6.74
N SER A 92 -4.10 7.47 -7.43
CA SER A 92 -5.20 6.64 -6.96
C SER A 92 -5.70 5.69 -8.03
N LYS A 93 -6.20 4.53 -7.60
CA LYS A 93 -6.85 3.54 -8.46
C LYS A 93 -7.88 2.75 -7.67
N THR A 94 -8.97 2.39 -8.34
CA THR A 94 -9.97 1.47 -7.80
C THR A 94 -9.82 0.10 -8.44
N PHE A 95 -9.62 -0.92 -7.63
CA PHE A 95 -9.60 -2.33 -8.03
C PHE A 95 -10.96 -2.97 -7.76
N LEU A 96 -11.45 -3.74 -8.73
CA LEU A 96 -12.70 -4.51 -8.64
C LEU A 96 -12.40 -5.99 -8.79
N PHE A 97 -12.89 -6.79 -7.85
CA PHE A 97 -12.70 -8.23 -7.78
C PHE A 97 -14.03 -8.98 -7.93
N LYS A 98 -13.99 -10.31 -8.07
CA LYS A 98 -15.22 -11.13 -8.15
C LYS A 98 -15.97 -11.17 -6.81
N ASN A 99 -15.24 -11.20 -5.71
CA ASN A 99 -15.78 -11.32 -4.36
C ASN A 99 -14.79 -10.79 -3.31
N PHE A 100 -15.23 -10.75 -2.06
CA PHE A 100 -14.40 -10.29 -0.94
C PHE A 100 -13.13 -11.15 -0.72
N ASN A 101 -13.19 -12.47 -0.93
CA ASN A 101 -12.03 -13.33 -0.72
C ASN A 101 -10.88 -12.97 -1.65
N GLN A 102 -11.16 -12.74 -2.95
CA GLN A 102 -10.16 -12.28 -3.91
C GLN A 102 -9.62 -10.89 -3.55
N ALA A 103 -10.50 -9.95 -3.18
CA ALA A 103 -10.09 -8.61 -2.75
C ALA A 103 -9.14 -8.66 -1.54
N PHE A 104 -9.47 -9.47 -0.54
CA PHE A 104 -8.65 -9.61 0.66
C PHE A 104 -7.35 -10.39 0.42
N GLY A 105 -7.36 -11.36 -0.50
CA GLY A 105 -6.16 -12.04 -0.97
C GLY A 105 -5.18 -11.06 -1.63
N PHE A 106 -5.69 -10.18 -2.51
CA PHE A 106 -4.92 -9.06 -3.07
C PHE A 106 -4.35 -8.15 -1.97
N MET A 107 -5.19 -7.71 -1.03
CA MET A 107 -4.75 -6.84 0.07
C MET A 107 -3.66 -7.51 0.92
N THR A 108 -3.77 -8.81 1.19
CA THR A 108 -2.77 -9.55 1.96
C THR A 108 -1.41 -9.56 1.27
N ARG A 109 -1.38 -9.78 -0.06
CA ARG A 109 -0.14 -9.74 -0.86
C ARG A 109 0.50 -8.35 -0.84
N VAL A 110 -0.31 -7.31 -0.98
CA VAL A 110 0.14 -5.91 -0.90
C VAL A 110 0.69 -5.59 0.48
N ALA A 111 0.05 -6.03 1.56
CA ALA A 111 0.53 -5.80 2.92
C ALA A 111 1.91 -6.43 3.16
N LEU A 112 2.18 -7.61 2.60
CA LEU A 112 3.51 -8.24 2.68
C LEU A 112 4.58 -7.42 1.94
N LEU A 113 4.25 -6.84 0.78
CA LEU A 113 5.17 -5.95 0.09
C LEU A 113 5.38 -4.64 0.86
N ALA A 114 4.31 -4.06 1.42
CA ALA A 114 4.36 -2.82 2.18
C ALA A 114 5.35 -2.91 3.35
N GLU A 115 5.30 -4.01 4.11
CA GLU A 115 6.25 -4.29 5.19
C GLU A 115 7.69 -4.46 4.69
N LYS A 116 7.88 -5.07 3.51
CA LYS A 116 9.22 -5.26 2.92
C LYS A 116 9.81 -3.93 2.44
N LEU A 117 8.99 -3.04 1.90
CA LEU A 117 9.41 -1.73 1.39
C LEU A 117 9.47 -0.65 2.46
N ASP A 118 8.87 -0.90 3.64
CA ASP A 118 8.61 0.14 4.65
C ASP A 118 7.86 1.34 4.03
N HIS A 119 6.85 1.02 3.21
CA HIS A 119 6.04 1.97 2.47
C HIS A 119 4.60 1.45 2.44
N HIS A 120 3.65 2.19 3.00
CA HIS A 120 2.29 1.68 3.23
C HIS A 120 1.27 2.45 2.38
N PRO A 121 0.29 1.75 1.76
CA PRO A 121 -0.77 2.41 0.99
C PRO A 121 -1.84 3.00 1.90
N GLU A 122 -2.52 4.03 1.41
CA GLU A 122 -3.83 4.43 1.92
C GLU A 122 -4.89 3.70 1.12
N TRP A 123 -5.81 2.97 1.76
CA TRP A 123 -6.87 2.28 1.04
C TRP A 123 -8.19 2.19 1.79
N PHE A 124 -9.25 1.96 1.02
CA PHE A 124 -10.61 1.76 1.50
C PHE A 124 -11.23 0.56 0.79
N ASN A 125 -11.67 -0.45 1.54
CA ASN A 125 -12.29 -1.65 1.00
C ASN A 125 -13.76 -1.79 1.41
N VAL A 126 -14.60 -2.06 0.42
CA VAL A 126 -16.00 -2.48 0.61
C VAL A 126 -16.25 -3.70 -0.26
N TYR A 127 -16.40 -4.87 0.38
CA TYR A 127 -16.61 -6.15 -0.30
C TYR A 127 -15.54 -6.41 -1.38
N ASN A 128 -15.93 -6.41 -2.65
CA ASN A 128 -15.05 -6.69 -3.78
C ASN A 128 -14.39 -5.44 -4.39
N LYS A 129 -14.59 -4.25 -3.80
CA LYS A 129 -14.00 -3.00 -4.26
C LYS A 129 -12.89 -2.55 -3.31
N VAL A 130 -11.70 -2.28 -3.83
CA VAL A 130 -10.57 -1.72 -3.07
C VAL A 130 -10.13 -0.43 -3.75
N GLN A 131 -10.31 0.70 -3.08
CA GLN A 131 -9.84 2.01 -3.51
C GLN A 131 -8.48 2.25 -2.87
N VAL A 132 -7.48 2.58 -3.66
CA VAL A 132 -6.10 2.76 -3.20
C VAL A 132 -5.62 4.15 -3.59
N THR A 133 -4.93 4.80 -2.67
CA THR A 133 -4.19 6.04 -2.86
C THR A 133 -2.76 5.83 -2.39
N LEU A 134 -1.78 6.22 -3.22
CA LEU A 134 -0.34 6.12 -2.94
C LEU A 134 0.30 7.49 -2.95
N SER A 135 1.07 7.77 -1.92
CA SER A 135 1.89 8.97 -1.75
C SER A 135 2.94 8.68 -0.68
N THR A 136 4.13 9.26 -0.83
CA THR A 136 5.18 9.16 0.17
C THR A 136 5.05 10.33 1.16
N HIS A 137 4.56 10.02 2.37
CA HIS A 137 4.17 11.02 3.37
C HIS A 137 5.35 11.94 3.80
N ASP A 138 6.54 11.39 4.00
CA ASP A 138 7.70 12.17 4.44
C ASP A 138 8.26 13.12 3.37
N LEU A 139 7.92 12.90 2.10
CA LEU A 139 8.30 13.74 0.97
C LEU A 139 7.18 14.67 0.51
N ASN A 140 6.00 14.53 1.12
CA ASN A 140 4.77 15.21 0.71
C ASN A 140 4.57 15.10 -0.82
N GLY A 141 4.70 13.89 -1.36
CA GLY A 141 4.64 13.65 -2.80
C GLY A 141 4.96 12.24 -3.25
N LEU A 142 4.99 12.02 -4.57
CA LEU A 142 5.26 10.72 -5.17
C LEU A 142 6.75 10.40 -5.16
N SER A 143 7.09 9.15 -4.84
CA SER A 143 8.44 8.59 -4.94
C SER A 143 8.47 7.33 -5.82
N THR A 144 9.66 6.76 -6.01
CA THR A 144 9.77 5.47 -6.72
C THR A 144 9.08 4.32 -5.98
N HIS A 145 8.90 4.40 -4.65
CA HIS A 145 8.18 3.38 -3.90
C HIS A 145 6.68 3.37 -4.23
N ASP A 146 6.07 4.54 -4.46
CA ASP A 146 4.68 4.63 -4.92
C ASP A 146 4.51 3.94 -6.27
N VAL A 147 5.44 4.20 -7.21
CA VAL A 147 5.44 3.57 -8.54
C VAL A 147 5.64 2.05 -8.44
N GLN A 148 6.60 1.59 -7.63
CA GLN A 148 6.86 0.16 -7.44
C GLN A 148 5.67 -0.56 -6.83
N MET A 149 5.02 0.06 -5.84
CA MET A 149 3.83 -0.49 -5.21
C MET A 149 2.65 -0.55 -6.20
N ALA A 150 2.45 0.51 -7.00
CA ALA A 150 1.43 0.54 -8.04
C ALA A 150 1.62 -0.59 -9.08
N GLN A 151 2.84 -0.77 -9.57
CA GLN A 151 3.20 -1.84 -10.52
C GLN A 151 2.97 -3.23 -9.91
N PHE A 152 3.32 -3.42 -8.64
CA PHE A 152 3.08 -4.68 -7.96
C PHE A 152 1.60 -4.99 -7.79
N MET A 153 0.78 -3.98 -7.46
CA MET A 153 -0.67 -4.14 -7.37
C MET A 153 -1.26 -4.55 -8.71
N ASP A 154 -0.85 -3.91 -9.81
CA ASP A 154 -1.30 -4.26 -11.16
C ASP A 154 -0.95 -5.71 -11.50
N LYS A 155 0.29 -6.14 -11.18
CA LYS A 155 0.73 -7.53 -11.34
C LYS A 155 -0.10 -8.53 -10.51
N CYS A 156 -0.43 -8.18 -9.26
CA CYS A 156 -1.24 -9.06 -8.41
C CYS A 156 -2.63 -9.29 -9.01
N VAL A 157 -3.20 -8.28 -9.67
CA VAL A 157 -4.50 -8.38 -10.32
C VAL A 157 -4.44 -9.20 -11.61
N SER A 158 -3.43 -8.99 -12.46
CA SER A 158 -3.30 -9.73 -13.72
C SER A 158 -3.15 -11.25 -13.50
N GLU A 159 -2.43 -11.67 -12.46
CA GLU A 159 -2.29 -13.09 -12.12
C GLU A 159 -3.59 -13.73 -11.62
N THR A 160 -4.53 -12.93 -11.09
CA THR A 160 -5.79 -13.43 -10.53
C THR A 160 -6.86 -13.62 -11.62
N THR A 161 -6.75 -12.91 -12.75
CA THR A 161 -7.72 -12.98 -13.85
C THR A 161 -7.58 -14.22 -14.74
N ASP A 162 -6.43 -14.89 -14.71
CA ASP A 162 -6.09 -16.00 -15.62
C ASP A 162 -6.46 -17.40 -15.09
N SER A 163 -7.07 -17.49 -13.90
CA SER A 163 -7.53 -18.76 -13.30
C SER A 163 -9.01 -19.03 -13.56
N LYS A 164 -9.43 -18.91 -14.83
CA LYS A 164 -10.76 -19.36 -15.29
C LYS A 164 -10.73 -20.80 -15.76
#